data_AF-A0A1H1NV84-F1
#
_entry.id   AF-A0A1H1NV84-F1
#
_cell.length_a   1.000
_cell.length_b   1.000
_cell.length_c   1.000
_cell.angle_alpha   90.00
_cell.angle_beta   90.00
_cell.angle_gamma   90.00
#
_symmetry.space_group_name_H-M   'P 1'
#
loop_
_entity.id
_entity.type
_entity.pdbx_description
1 polymer ?
#
loop_
_entity_poly.entity_id
_entity_poly.type
_entity_poly.pdbx_seq_one_letter_code
_entity_poly.pdbx_strand_id
1 'polypeptide(L)'
;MTFFRFDIDARSRTAGRFIGRVRRELLRAVMEEKGAGLTQQELARRLESRRSNINRQLSGEVEITLRSLADLAWALDREITFELRRPEDAAGQNIAPMTSTIGHKPIRIIAPKTSSD
;
A
#
# COMPACT_ATOMS: atom_id res chain seq x y z
N MET A 1 17.63 -7.81 22.79
CA MET A 1 16.93 -7.76 21.48
C MET A 1 16.51 -6.33 21.22
N THR A 2 17.05 -5.71 20.18
CA THR A 2 16.72 -4.35 19.75
C THR A 2 15.46 -4.40 18.90
N PHE A 3 14.36 -3.82 19.38
CA PHE A 3 13.14 -3.67 18.59
C PHE A 3 13.17 -2.33 17.85
N PHE A 4 13.13 -2.38 16.52
CA PHE A 4 12.97 -1.19 15.69
C PHE A 4 11.49 -0.79 15.68
N ARG A 5 11.18 0.36 16.28
CA ARG A 5 9.83 0.95 16.23
C ARG A 5 9.79 1.94 15.08
N PHE A 6 9.19 1.54 13.97
CA PHE A 6 8.87 2.45 12.88
C PHE A 6 7.67 3.30 13.30
N ASP A 7 7.88 4.61 13.49
CA ASP A 7 6.80 5.56 13.69
C ASP A 7 6.17 5.87 12.32
N ILE A 8 5.22 5.03 11.91
CA ILE A 8 4.40 5.25 10.71
C ILE A 8 3.08 5.84 11.19
N ASP A 9 2.81 7.07 10.81
CA ASP A 9 1.57 7.74 11.18
C ASP A 9 0.33 6.98 10.64
N ALA A 10 -0.80 7.14 11.33
CA ALA A 10 -2.02 6.39 11.02
C ALA A 10 -2.52 6.64 9.58
N ARG A 11 -2.32 7.84 9.03
CA ARG A 11 -2.69 8.17 7.65
C ARG A 11 -1.79 7.42 6.67
N SER A 12 -0.48 7.47 6.83
CA SER A 12 0.46 6.73 5.99
C SER A 12 0.21 5.23 6.02
N ARG A 13 -0.11 4.68 7.20
CA ARG A 13 -0.44 3.25 7.35
C ARG A 13 -1.72 2.88 6.60
N THR A 14 -2.75 3.70 6.70
CA THR A 14 -4.04 3.46 6.03
C THR A 14 -3.90 3.57 4.51
N ALA A 15 -3.23 4.62 4.03
CA ALA A 15 -2.93 4.80 2.61
C ALA A 15 -2.10 3.63 2.06
N GLY A 16 -1.01 3.25 2.75
CA GLY A 16 -0.15 2.15 2.34
C GLY A 16 -0.89 0.81 2.24
N ARG A 17 -1.82 0.53 3.16
CA ARG A 17 -2.67 -0.68 3.08
C ARG A 17 -3.59 -0.68 1.87
N PHE A 18 -4.17 0.47 1.53
CA PHE A 18 -5.01 0.60 0.35
C PHE A 18 -4.19 0.44 -0.93
N ILE A 19 -3.10 1.21 -1.08
CA ILE A 19 -2.20 1.13 -2.23
C ILE A 19 -1.67 -0.29 -2.43
N GLY A 20 -1.26 -0.95 -1.34
CA GLY A 20 -0.82 -2.34 -1.37
C GLY A 20 -1.90 -3.33 -1.82
N ARG A 21 -3.18 -3.10 -1.46
CA ARG A 21 -4.31 -3.91 -1.94
C ARG A 21 -4.52 -3.72 -3.43
N VAL A 22 -4.63 -2.48 -3.89
CA VAL A 22 -4.78 -2.14 -5.32
C VAL A 22 -3.66 -2.77 -6.16
N ARG A 23 -2.41 -2.66 -5.69
CA ARG A 23 -1.25 -3.23 -6.40
C ARG A 23 -1.31 -4.75 -6.50
N ARG A 24 -1.71 -5.44 -5.43
CA ARG A 24 -1.85 -6.91 -5.45
C ARG A 24 -2.91 -7.36 -6.45
N GLU A 25 -4.09 -6.72 -6.44
CA GLU A 25 -5.15 -7.03 -7.40
C GLU A 25 -4.72 -6.76 -8.84
N LEU A 26 -4.05 -5.64 -9.10
CA LEU A 26 -3.54 -5.32 -10.42
C LEU A 26 -2.50 -6.35 -10.91
N LEU A 27 -1.53 -6.71 -10.07
CA LEU A 27 -0.53 -7.72 -10.41
C LEU A 27 -1.16 -9.09 -10.65
N ARG A 28 -2.15 -9.46 -9.83
CA ARG A 28 -2.92 -10.69 -10.00
C ARG A 28 -3.62 -10.71 -11.36
N ALA A 29 -4.36 -9.66 -11.71
CA ALA A 29 -5.04 -9.56 -13.01
C ALA A 29 -4.06 -9.67 -14.18
N VAL A 30 -2.91 -8.99 -14.09
CA VAL A 30 -1.85 -9.10 -15.11
C VAL A 30 -1.29 -10.52 -15.21
N MET A 31 -1.13 -11.23 -14.10
CA MET A 31 -0.65 -12.61 -14.09
C MET A 31 -1.67 -13.59 -14.69
N GLU A 32 -2.96 -13.40 -14.40
CA GLU A 32 -4.05 -14.19 -14.98
C GLU A 32 -4.08 -14.02 -16.50
N GLU A 33 -4.04 -12.78 -17.00
CA GLU A 33 -4.02 -12.48 -18.43
C GLU A 33 -2.75 -13.00 -19.12
N LYS A 34 -1.59 -12.95 -18.45
CA LYS A 34 -0.36 -13.59 -18.95
C LYS A 34 -0.51 -15.10 -19.11
N GLY A 35 -1.19 -15.76 -18.17
CA GLY A 35 -1.52 -17.18 -18.27
C GLY A 35 -2.40 -17.49 -19.48
N ALA A 36 -3.27 -16.56 -19.87
CA ALA A 36 -4.10 -16.63 -21.07
C ALA A 36 -3.38 -16.24 -22.37
N GLY A 37 -2.10 -15.83 -22.30
CA GLY A 37 -1.28 -15.49 -23.47
C GLY A 37 -1.12 -13.99 -23.74
N LEU A 38 -1.66 -13.11 -22.90
CA LEU A 38 -1.45 -11.67 -23.03
C LEU A 38 -0.01 -11.30 -22.66
N THR A 39 0.73 -10.71 -23.60
CA THR A 39 2.10 -10.24 -23.32
C THR A 39 2.09 -8.79 -22.83
N GLN A 40 3.13 -8.40 -22.08
CA GLN A 40 3.33 -6.98 -21.71
C GLN A 40 3.50 -6.07 -22.93
N GLN A 41 4.01 -6.59 -24.05
CA GLN A 41 4.16 -5.83 -25.29
C GLN A 41 2.79 -5.56 -25.92
N GLU A 42 1.89 -6.53 -25.87
CA GLU A 42 0.51 -6.37 -26.33
C GLU A 42 -0.25 -5.36 -25.46
N LEU A 43 -0.07 -5.43 -24.14
CA LEU A 43 -0.63 -4.44 -23.22
C LEU A 43 -0.11 -3.02 -23.53
N ALA A 44 1.20 -2.88 -23.82
CA ALA A 44 1.80 -1.62 -24.23
C ALA A 44 1.22 -1.08 -25.54
N ARG A 45 0.96 -1.97 -26.51
CA ARG A 45 0.34 -1.63 -27.79
C ARG A 45 -1.09 -1.15 -27.61
N ARG A 46 -1.90 -1.83 -26.79
CA ARG A 46 -3.28 -1.43 -26.49
C ARG A 46 -3.36 -0.06 -25.82
N LEU A 47 -2.39 0.26 -24.97
CA LEU A 47 -2.33 1.51 -24.22
C LEU A 47 -1.58 2.63 -24.93
N GLU A 48 -1.13 2.40 -26.17
CA GLU A 48 -0.28 3.33 -26.93
C GLU A 48 0.90 3.87 -26.10
N SER A 49 1.46 3.01 -25.25
CA SER A 49 2.45 3.36 -24.24
C SER A 49 3.71 2.52 -24.37
N ARG A 50 4.79 2.95 -23.70
CA ARG A 50 6.04 2.20 -23.68
C ARG A 50 5.94 1.08 -22.65
N ARG A 51 6.42 -0.11 -23.01
CA ARG A 51 6.52 -1.27 -22.10
C ARG A 51 7.25 -0.92 -20.80
N SER A 52 8.28 -0.09 -20.87
CA SER A 52 9.02 0.39 -19.69
C SER A 52 8.15 1.19 -18.73
N ASN A 53 7.25 2.04 -19.22
CA ASN A 53 6.33 2.81 -18.39
C ASN A 53 5.36 1.89 -17.64
N ILE A 54 4.80 0.91 -18.34
CA ILE A 54 3.93 -0.11 -17.74
C ILE A 54 4.69 -0.92 -16.69
N ASN A 55 5.92 -1.32 -16.99
CA ASN A 55 6.73 -2.09 -16.04
C ASN A 55 7.02 -1.28 -14.77
N ARG A 56 7.37 0.00 -14.90
CA ARG A 56 7.60 0.91 -13.77
C ARG A 56 6.34 1.11 -12.91
N GLN A 57 5.18 1.19 -13.54
CA GLN A 57 3.90 1.27 -12.84
C GLN A 57 3.65 -0.03 -12.04
N LEU A 58 3.75 -1.19 -12.69
CA LEU A 58 3.53 -2.50 -12.04
C LEU A 58 4.56 -2.80 -10.95
N SER A 59 5.82 -2.38 -11.13
CA SER A 59 6.89 -2.52 -10.13
C SER A 59 6.76 -1.53 -8.97
N GLY A 60 5.87 -0.53 -9.07
CA GLY A 60 5.68 0.50 -8.06
C GLY A 60 6.83 1.49 -7.98
N GLU A 61 7.67 1.56 -9.02
CA GLU A 61 8.73 2.57 -9.16
C GLU A 61 8.18 3.97 -9.44
N VAL A 62 6.94 4.04 -9.91
CA VAL A 62 6.22 5.30 -10.11
C VAL A 62 4.84 5.24 -9.47
N GLU A 63 4.34 6.41 -9.08
CA GLU A 63 2.96 6.55 -8.64
C GLU A 63 2.01 6.23 -9.80
N ILE A 64 0.97 5.44 -9.51
CA ILE A 64 -0.09 5.13 -10.45
C ILE A 64 -1.24 6.10 -10.19
N THR A 65 -1.56 6.91 -11.20
CA THR A 65 -2.75 7.77 -11.15
C THR A 65 -4.03 6.96 -11.34
N LEU A 66 -5.17 7.47 -10.90
CA LEU A 66 -6.47 6.83 -11.15
C LEU A 66 -6.74 6.63 -12.65
N ARG A 67 -6.28 7.56 -13.49
CA ARG A 67 -6.36 7.43 -14.95
C ARG A 67 -5.56 6.23 -15.44
N SER A 68 -4.29 6.13 -15.05
CA SER A 68 -3.43 5.01 -15.44
C SER A 68 -3.97 3.66 -14.93
N LEU A 69 -4.58 3.64 -13.74
CA LEU A 69 -5.25 2.45 -13.22
C LEU A 69 -6.45 2.05 -14.08
N ALA A 70 -7.29 3.02 -14.48
CA ALA A 70 -8.44 2.79 -15.36
C ALA A 70 -8.01 2.29 -16.75
N ASP A 71 -6.98 2.91 -17.33
CA ASP A 71 -6.44 2.48 -18.62
C ASP A 71 -5.94 1.03 -18.56
N LEU A 72 -5.17 0.69 -17.51
CA LEU A 72 -4.69 -0.69 -17.30
C LEU A 72 -5.85 -1.68 -17.15
N ALA A 73 -6.89 -1.35 -16.38
CA ALA A 73 -8.05 -2.23 -16.23
C ALA A 73 -8.79 -2.44 -17.54
N TRP A 74 -9.01 -1.37 -18.32
CA TRP A 74 -9.60 -1.46 -19.66
C TRP A 74 -8.77 -2.38 -20.58
N ALA A 75 -7.44 -2.21 -20.60
CA ALA A 75 -6.58 -3.00 -21.47
C ALA A 75 -6.47 -4.48 -21.05
N LEU A 76 -6.77 -4.79 -19.78
CA LEU A 76 -6.87 -6.14 -19.22
C LEU A 76 -8.28 -6.74 -19.32
N ASP A 77 -9.25 -6.03 -19.90
CA ASP A 77 -10.66 -6.43 -19.94
C ASP A 77 -11.20 -6.75 -18.53
N ARG A 78 -11.00 -5.80 -17.61
CA ARG A 78 -11.44 -5.87 -16.22
C ARG A 78 -12.18 -4.61 -15.81
N GLU A 79 -13.16 -4.80 -14.93
CA GLU A 79 -13.90 -3.71 -14.29
C GLU A 79 -13.25 -3.33 -12.95
N ILE A 80 -13.17 -2.03 -12.65
CA ILE A 80 -12.72 -1.53 -11.35
C ILE A 80 -13.93 -1.30 -10.46
N THR A 81 -13.98 -1.99 -9.32
CA THR A 81 -14.95 -1.71 -8.26
C THR A 81 -14.26 -1.00 -7.10
N PHE A 82 -14.81 0.14 -6.67
CA PHE A 82 -14.33 0.89 -5.51
C PHE A 82 -15.49 1.31 -4.62
N GLU A 83 -15.33 1.10 -3.30
CA GLU A 83 -16.34 1.44 -2.31
C GLU A 83 -15.67 2.05 -1.08
N LEU A 84 -16.26 3.14 -0.55
CA LEU A 84 -15.87 3.74 0.72
C LEU A 84 -16.81 3.25 1.80
N ARG A 85 -16.28 2.48 2.76
CA ARG A 85 -17.02 2.00 3.93
C ARG A 85 -16.58 2.73 5.19
N ARG A 86 -17.49 2.83 6.15
CA ARG A 86 -17.13 3.23 7.52
C ARG A 86 -16.28 2.10 8.12
N PRO A 87 -15.24 2.41 8.91
CA PRO A 87 -14.52 1.39 9.66
C PRO A 87 -15.51 0.66 10.58
N GLU A 88 -15.63 -0.65 10.43
CA GLU A 88 -16.33 -1.49 11.39
C GLU A 88 -15.34 -1.90 12.47
N ASP A 89 -15.52 -1.39 13.69
CA ASP A 89 -14.78 -1.88 14.85
C ASP A 89 -15.34 -3.24 15.24
N ALA A 90 -14.84 -4.30 14.61
CA ALA A 90 -15.16 -5.67 15.03
C ALA A 90 -14.61 -5.90 16.45
N ALA A 91 -15.50 -6.15 17.40
CA ALA A 91 -15.13 -6.47 18.78
C ALA A 91 -14.14 -7.65 18.81
N GLY A 92 -13.04 -7.50 19.55
CA GLY A 92 -12.01 -8.54 19.70
C GLY A 92 -10.80 -8.42 18.79
N GLN A 93 -10.70 -7.37 17.95
CA GLN A 93 -9.44 -7.08 17.25
C GLN A 93 -8.50 -6.23 18.12
N ASN A 94 -7.23 -6.63 18.22
CA ASN A 94 -6.16 -5.79 18.76
C ASN A 94 -5.82 -4.67 17.78
N ILE A 95 -6.75 -3.73 17.60
CA ILE A 95 -6.52 -2.52 16.82
C ILE A 95 -5.63 -1.63 17.68
N ALA A 96 -4.34 -1.55 17.33
CA ALA A 96 -3.45 -0.58 17.93
C ALA A 96 -4.09 0.82 17.78
N PRO A 97 -4.22 1.61 18.87
CA PRO A 97 -4.93 2.88 18.83
C PRO A 97 -4.37 3.77 17.71
N MET A 98 -5.26 4.33 16.87
CA MET A 98 -4.90 5.23 15.77
C MET A 98 -4.21 6.51 16.28
N THR A 99 -4.47 6.90 17.53
CA THR A 99 -3.76 7.98 18.20
C THR A 99 -2.47 7.42 18.77
N SER A 100 -1.34 7.74 18.14
CA SER A 100 -0.07 7.75 18.87
C SER A 100 -0.19 8.86 19.92
N THR A 101 -0.68 8.53 21.12
CA THR A 101 -0.67 9.44 22.28
C THR A 101 0.74 9.52 22.86
N ILE A 102 1.74 9.72 22.01
CA ILE A 102 3.00 10.33 22.44
C ILE A 102 2.81 11.81 22.12
N GLY A 103 2.01 12.47 22.97
CA GLY A 103 2.15 13.90 23.14
C GLY A 103 3.63 14.18 23.38
N HIS A 104 4.13 15.21 22.71
CA HIS A 104 5.49 15.73 22.76
C HIS A 104 5.93 16.01 24.23
N LYS A 105 6.25 14.96 24.98
CA LYS A 105 6.94 15.06 26.26
C LYS A 105 8.42 14.93 25.96
N PRO A 106 9.25 15.91 26.36
CA PRO A 106 10.70 15.78 26.23
C PRO A 106 11.13 14.50 26.94
N ILE A 107 12.02 13.75 26.29
CA ILE A 107 12.56 12.49 26.80
C ILE A 107 13.17 12.77 28.18
N ARG A 108 12.53 12.25 29.24
CA ARG A 108 13.10 12.27 30.60
C ARG A 108 13.97 11.02 30.74
N ILE A 109 15.28 11.21 30.69
CA ILE A 109 16.23 10.16 31.08
C ILE A 109 16.12 10.02 32.60
N ILE A 110 15.50 8.94 33.05
CA ILE A 110 15.52 8.56 34.47
C ILE A 110 16.81 7.75 34.65
N ALA A 111 17.84 8.38 35.20
CA ALA A 111 19.05 7.69 35.61
C ALA A 111 18.68 6.58 36.62
N PRO A 112 19.30 5.39 36.55
CA PRO A 112 19.07 4.37 37.56
C PRO A 112 19.50 4.92 38.93
N LYS A 113 18.64 4.77 39.94
CA LYS A 113 19.00 5.00 41.34
C LYS A 113 20.19 4.08 41.64
N THR A 114 21.36 4.66 41.90
CA THR A 114 22.44 3.97 42.58
C THR A 114 21.93 3.63 43.98
N SER A 115 21.80 2.34 44.26
CA SER A 115 21.55 1.83 45.59
C SER A 115 22.78 2.05 46.48
N SER A 116 22.54 2.64 47.65
CA SER A 116 23.35 2.57 48.88
C SER A 116 24.53 3.53 49.02
N ASP A 117 24.40 4.52 49.91
CA ASP A 117 24.74 4.37 51.34
C ASP A 117 23.58 4.88 52.20
#